data_AF-A0A640QKC2-F1
#
_entry.id   AF-A0A640QKC2-F1
#
_cell.length_a   1.000
_cell.length_b   1.000
_cell.length_c   1.000
_cell.angle_alpha   90.00
_cell.angle_beta   90.00
_cell.angle_gamma   90.00
#
_symmetry.space_group_name_H-M   'P 1'
#
loop_
_entity.id
_entity.type
_entity.pdbx_description
1 polymer ?
#
loop_
_entity_poly.entity_id
_entity_poly.type
_entity_poly.pdbx_seq_one_letter_code
_entity_poly.pdbx_strand_id
1 'polypeptide(L)' 'MKWLTFIARIDRARDTFKLNHIAVGLDAGYFTAAVCHHLEERQLIGVMGYRRPTKKKLLR' A
#
# COMPACT_ATOMS: atom_id res chain seq x y z
N MET A 1 -4.79 -3.17 -15.31
CA MET A 1 -4.65 -4.42 -14.51
C MET A 1 -3.31 -4.46 -13.75
N LYS A 2 -2.92 -3.39 -13.03
CA LYS A 2 -1.59 -3.30 -12.36
C LYS A 2 -1.64 -3.58 -10.84
N TRP A 3 -2.84 -3.58 -10.24
CA TRP A 3 -3.08 -3.71 -8.80
C TRP A 3 -3.40 -5.16 -8.35
N LEU A 4 -4.00 -5.96 -9.24
CA LEU A 4 -4.24 -7.40 -9.01
C LEU A 4 -2.94 -8.17 -8.75
N THR A 5 -1.86 -7.79 -9.42
CA THR A 5 -0.53 -8.39 -9.22
C THR A 5 0.08 -8.05 -7.87
N PHE A 6 -0.25 -6.89 -7.31
CA PHE A 6 0.29 -6.46 -6.02
C PHE A 6 -0.36 -7.23 -4.86
N ILE A 7 -1.68 -7.34 -4.85
CA ILE A 7 -2.41 -8.09 -3.82
C ILE A 7 -2.00 -9.56 -3.81
N ALA A 8 -1.85 -10.20 -4.98
CA ALA A 8 -1.36 -11.57 -5.07
C ALA A 8 0.03 -11.77 -4.46
N ARG A 9 0.90 -10.75 -4.47
CA ARG A 9 2.22 -10.81 -3.82
C ARG A 9 2.10 -10.78 -2.29
N ILE A 10 1.14 -10.01 -1.75
CA ILE A 10 0.85 -10.00 -0.31
C ILE A 10 0.35 -11.39 0.11
N ASP A 11 -0.60 -11.96 -0.65
CA ASP A 11 -1.14 -13.29 -0.35
C ASP A 11 -0.05 -14.37 -0.39
N ARG A 12 0.85 -14.32 -1.38
CA ARG A 12 2.02 -15.22 -1.44
C ARG A 12 2.96 -15.04 -0.25
N ALA A 13 3.26 -13.81 0.16
CA ALA A 13 4.10 -13.55 1.32
C ALA A 13 3.44 -14.12 2.59
N ARG A 14 2.13 -13.95 2.72
CA ARG A 14 1.35 -14.51 3.83
C ARG A 14 1.42 -16.03 3.90
N ASP A 15 1.28 -16.70 2.76
CA ASP A 15 1.40 -18.16 2.68
C ASP A 15 2.82 -18.67 2.97
N THR A 16 3.83 -17.95 2.46
CA THR A 16 5.24 -18.33 2.60
C THR A 16 5.72 -18.21 4.04
N PHE A 17 5.47 -17.06 4.67
CA PHE A 17 6.03 -16.75 5.98
C PHE A 17 5.13 -17.20 7.14
N LYS A 18 3.84 -17.47 6.89
CA LYS A 18 2.84 -17.90 7.89
C LYS A 18 2.82 -17.03 9.16
N LEU A 19 3.19 -15.75 9.02
CA LEU A 19 3.17 -14.77 10.10
C LEU A 19 1.77 -14.16 10.24
N ASN A 20 1.48 -13.65 11.45
CA ASN A 20 0.31 -12.80 11.66
C ASN A 20 0.60 -11.39 11.10
N HIS A 21 0.31 -11.19 9.82
CA HIS A 21 0.52 -9.91 9.15
C HIS A 21 -0.54 -8.91 9.60
N ILE A 22 -0.11 -7.84 10.27
CA ILE A 22 -1.00 -6.80 10.82
C ILE A 22 -1.00 -5.56 9.91
N ALA A 23 0.11 -5.27 9.25
CA ALA A 23 0.29 -4.08 8.44
C ALA A 23 1.14 -4.34 7.19
N VAL A 24 0.91 -3.53 6.16
CA VAL A 24 1.69 -3.52 4.91
C VAL A 24 2.12 -2.10 4.60
N GLY A 25 3.43 -1.91 4.39
CA GLY A 25 4.00 -0.66 3.89
C GLY A 25 3.80 -0.53 2.39
N LEU A 26 3.23 0.59 1.94
CA LEU A 26 2.90 0.86 0.55
C LEU A 26 3.50 2.19 0.11
N ASP A 27 4.00 2.22 -1.13
CA ASP A 27 4.34 3.47 -1.80
C ASP A 27 3.08 4.29 -2.09
N ALA A 28 3.21 5.62 -2.12
CA ALA A 28 2.10 6.54 -2.35
C ALA A 28 1.37 6.29 -3.69
N GLY A 29 2.05 5.75 -4.71
CA GLY A 29 1.46 5.43 -6.00
C GLY A 29 0.42 4.29 -5.96
N TYR A 30 0.34 3.54 -4.86
CA TYR A 30 -0.64 2.46 -4.65
C TYR A 30 -1.88 2.90 -3.87
N PHE A 31 -1.96 4.18 -3.46
CA PHE A 31 -3.13 4.73 -2.79
C PHE A 31 -4.31 4.88 -3.76
N THR A 32 -5.02 3.77 -3.95
CA THR A 32 -6.19 3.67 -4.83
C THR A 32 -7.32 2.97 -4.08
N ALA A 33 -8.57 3.28 -4.41
CA ALA A 33 -9.74 2.69 -3.75
C ALA A 33 -9.74 1.16 -3.81
N ALA A 34 -9.37 0.58 -4.96
CA ALA A 34 -9.31 -0.87 -5.14
C ALA A 34 -8.27 -1.54 -4.23
N VAL A 35 -7.09 -0.94 -4.06
CA VAL A 35 -6.06 -1.46 -3.16
C VAL A 35 -6.50 -1.34 -1.70
N CYS A 36 -7.10 -0.22 -1.32
CA CYS A 36 -7.62 -0.03 0.05
C CYS A 36 -8.69 -1.07 0.39
N HIS A 37 -9.65 -1.30 -0.51
CA HIS A 37 -10.70 -2.29 -0.33
C HIS A 37 -10.12 -3.70 -0.13
N HIS A 38 -9.16 -4.12 -0.95
CA HIS A 38 -8.54 -5.44 -0.81
C HIS A 38 -7.68 -5.61 0.46
N LEU A 39 -7.10 -4.52 0.98
CA LEU A 39 -6.41 -4.55 2.28
C LEU A 39 -7.41 -4.69 3.42
N GLU A 40 -8.53 -3.97 3.35
CA GLU A 40 -9.62 -4.03 4.33
C GLU A 40 -10.24 -5.43 4.39
N GLU A 41 -10.53 -6.06 3.24
CA GLU A 41 -11.02 -7.45 3.17
C GLU A 41 -10.07 -8.45 3.85
N ARG A 42 -8.76 -8.14 3.89
CA ARG A 42 -7.74 -8.97 4.53
C ARG A 42 -7.43 -8.56 5.97
N GLN A 43 -8.12 -7.53 6.47
CA GLN A 43 -7.88 -6.90 7.78
C GLN A 43 -6.43 -6.41 7.96
N LEU A 44 -5.83 -5.89 6.88
CA LEU A 44 -4.46 -5.38 6.86
C LEU A 44 -4.44 -3.85 6.95
N ILE A 45 -3.58 -3.32 7.82
CA ILE A 45 -3.36 -1.88 7.91
C ILE A 45 -2.43 -1.43 6.76
N GLY A 46 -2.95 -0.63 5.84
CA GLY A 46 -2.15 -0.02 4.75
C GLY A 46 -1.39 1.21 5.23
N VAL A 47 -0.09 1.08 5.48
CA VAL A 47 0.77 2.22 5.86
C VAL A 47 1.34 2.84 4.58
N MET A 48 0.75 3.95 4.15
CA MET A 48 1.13 4.62 2.91
C MET A 48 2.00 5.84 3.19
N GLY A 49 3.24 5.80 2.70
CA GLY A 49 4.19 6.89 2.84
C GLY A 49 3.83 8.07 1.93
N TYR A 50 2.99 8.99 2.38
CA TYR A 50 2.70 10.22 1.63
C TYR A 50 3.64 11.35 2.05
N ARG A 51 4.47 11.83 1.11
CA ARG A 51 5.24 13.06 1.28
C ARG A 51 4.60 14.18 0.48
N ARG A 52 4.02 15.16 1.18
CA ARG A 52 3.52 16.39 0.54
C ARG A 52 4.68 17.10 -0.16
N PRO A 53 4.56 17.47 -1.45
CA PRO A 53 5.57 18.29 -2.10
C PRO A 53 5.69 19.63 -1.34
N THR A 54 6.92 19.99 -0.96
CA THR A 54 7.18 21.33 -0.44
C THR A 54 7.01 22.32 -1.58
N LYS A 55 6.16 23.36 -1.39
CA LYS A 55 6.10 24.48 -2.33
C LYS A 55 7.52 25.05 -2.45
N LYS A 56 8.15 24.97 -3.64
CA LYS A 56 9.32 25.81 -3.90
C LYS A 56 8.87 27.25 -3.70
N LYS A 57 9.49 27.96 -2.76
CA LYS A 57 9.33 29.41 -2.64
C LYS A 57 9.85 29.95 -3.98
N LEU A 58 8.95 30.45 -4.83
CA LEU A 58 9.36 31.20 -6.02
C LEU A 58 10.15 32.40 -5.46
N LEU A 59 11.49 32.34 -5.53
CA LEU A 59 12.30 33.54 -5.38
C LEU A 59 11.99 34.36 -6.63
N ARG A 60 11.19 35.39 -6.42
CA ARG A 60 10.77 36.36 -7.42
C ARG A 60 11.74 37.54 -7.37
#